data_AF-B3NM02-F1
#
_entry.id   AF-B3NM02-F1
#
_cell.length_a   1.000
_cell.length_b   1.000
_cell.length_c   1.000
_cell.angle_alpha   90.00
_cell.angle_beta   90.00
_cell.angle_gamma   90.00
#
_symmetry.space_group_name_H-M   'P 1'
#
loop_
_entity.id
_entity.type
_entity.pdbx_description
1 polymer ?
#
loop_
_entity_poly.entity_id
_entity_poly.type
_entity_poly.pdbx_seq_one_letter_code
_entity_poly.pdbx_strand_id
1 'polypeptide(L)'
;MNIIALLVWINLHFALSSKDFQEADRLVTWRLRNIVSKYKVLAIGNAEFSRWIEKINNVAAQSSFEARIMAESDFKGYDKTRQMLEDEITERLTTLRSLIFQKEGGRRCVKHYQHQENELRNAYKSSNERKKEVIFQNGKKCPTKGRRRRKENDYYDYYY
;
A
#
# COMPACT_ATOMS: atom_id res chain seq x y z
N MET A 1 6.31 -6.13 60.11
CA MET A 1 5.55 -5.57 58.96
C MET A 1 4.09 -5.97 59.13
N ASN A 2 3.16 -5.02 59.07
CA ASN A 2 1.73 -5.26 59.29
C ASN A 2 1.14 -6.03 58.08
N ILE A 3 0.66 -7.25 58.32
CA ILE A 3 0.01 -8.10 57.30
C ILE A 3 -1.13 -7.35 56.59
N ILE A 4 -1.85 -6.50 57.32
CA ILE A 4 -2.92 -5.65 56.78
C ILE A 4 -2.40 -4.69 55.72
N ALA A 5 -1.25 -4.03 55.95
CA ALA A 5 -0.66 -3.10 54.98
C ALA A 5 -0.23 -3.82 53.69
N LEU A 6 0.26 -5.06 53.83
CA LEU A 6 0.67 -5.90 52.71
C LEU A 6 -0.53 -6.35 51.86
N LEU A 7 -1.64 -6.74 52.50
CA LEU A 7 -2.90 -7.05 51.82
C LEU A 7 -3.49 -5.83 51.09
N VAL A 8 -3.44 -4.64 51.70
CA VAL A 8 -3.91 -3.40 51.05
C VAL A 8 -3.07 -3.09 49.80
N TRP A 9 -1.75 -3.24 49.88
CA TRP A 9 -0.85 -3.03 48.74
C TRP A 9 -1.11 -4.01 47.59
N ILE A 10 -1.29 -5.30 47.87
CA ILE A 10 -1.60 -6.31 46.85
C ILE A 10 -2.91 -5.99 46.14
N ASN A 11 -3.97 -5.67 46.89
CA ASN A 11 -5.27 -5.34 46.32
C ASN A 11 -5.22 -4.04 45.49
N LEU A 12 -4.49 -3.03 45.96
CA LEU A 12 -4.30 -1.78 45.22
C LEU A 12 -3.53 -2.01 43.91
N HIS A 13 -2.45 -2.79 43.96
CA HIS A 13 -1.67 -3.13 42.76
C HIS A 13 -2.50 -3.92 41.74
N PHE A 14 -3.26 -4.91 42.19
CA PHE A 14 -4.18 -5.67 41.34
C PHE A 14 -5.25 -4.76 40.70
N ALA A 15 -5.84 -3.85 41.48
CA ALA A 15 -6.82 -2.89 40.97
C ALA A 15 -6.21 -1.94 39.92
N LEU A 16 -5.00 -1.44 40.15
CA LEU A 16 -4.28 -0.59 39.19
C LEU A 16 -3.96 -1.36 37.90
N SER A 17 -3.41 -2.57 38.00
CA SER A 17 -3.12 -3.42 36.84
C SER A 17 -4.37 -3.72 36.00
N SER A 18 -5.50 -3.98 36.66
CA SER A 18 -6.77 -4.22 35.97
C SER A 18 -7.29 -2.98 35.22
N LYS A 19 -7.06 -1.77 35.76
CA LYS A 19 -7.43 -0.52 35.11
C LYS A 19 -6.54 -0.25 33.90
N ASP A 20 -5.23 -0.43 34.04
CA ASP A 20 -4.28 -0.25 32.93
C ASP A 20 -4.60 -1.20 31.77
N PHE A 21 -4.92 -2.45 32.09
CA PHE A 21 -5.37 -3.43 31.10
C PHE A 21 -6.66 -2.99 30.40
N GLN A 22 -7.68 -2.56 31.15
CA GLN A 22 -8.93 -2.08 30.56
C GLN A 22 -8.75 -0.85 29.67
N GLU A 23 -7.86 0.07 30.04
CA GLU A 23 -7.59 1.26 29.25
C GLU A 23 -6.84 0.92 27.96
N ALA A 24 -5.84 0.04 28.02
CA ALA A 24 -5.18 -0.49 26.83
C ALA A 24 -6.19 -1.20 25.91
N ASP A 25 -7.08 -1.99 26.49
CA ASP A 25 -8.15 -2.70 25.78
C ASP A 25 -9.08 -1.75 25.03
N ARG A 26 -9.52 -0.68 25.70
CA ARG A 26 -10.35 0.39 25.11
C ARG A 26 -9.62 1.11 23.99
N LEU A 27 -8.34 1.44 24.19
CA LEU A 27 -7.53 2.15 23.22
C LEU A 27 -7.37 1.35 21.92
N VAL A 28 -7.07 0.05 22.02
CA VAL A 28 -6.95 -0.82 20.83
C VAL A 28 -8.29 -0.92 20.11
N THR A 29 -9.40 -1.14 20.82
CA THR A 29 -10.75 -1.15 20.21
C THR A 29 -11.07 0.15 19.49
N TRP A 30 -10.76 1.29 20.11
CA TRP A 30 -10.97 2.60 19.52
C TRP A 30 -10.17 2.76 18.22
N ARG A 31 -8.90 2.32 18.19
CA ARG A 31 -8.06 2.35 16.97
C ARG A 31 -8.63 1.49 15.86
N LEU A 32 -9.09 0.27 16.16
CA LEU A 32 -9.71 -0.60 15.16
C LEU A 32 -10.99 0.02 14.59
N ARG A 33 -11.85 0.61 15.44
CA ARG A 33 -13.05 1.33 14.98
C ARG A 33 -12.71 2.52 14.08
N ASN A 34 -11.64 3.26 14.40
CA ASN A 34 -11.17 4.35 13.55
C ASN A 34 -10.63 3.85 12.21
N ILE A 35 -9.94 2.72 12.18
CA ILE A 35 -9.51 2.06 10.92
C ILE A 35 -10.74 1.78 10.06
N VAL A 36 -11.78 1.15 10.63
CA VAL A 36 -13.04 0.86 9.91
C VAL A 36 -13.66 2.14 9.38
N SER A 37 -13.84 3.15 10.24
CA SER A 37 -14.45 4.43 9.87
C SER A 37 -13.70 5.12 8.72
N LYS A 38 -12.38 5.21 8.84
CA LYS A 38 -11.51 5.84 7.84
C LYS A 38 -11.59 5.16 6.47
N TYR A 39 -11.56 3.83 6.45
CA TYR A 39 -11.32 3.08 5.23
C TYR A 39 -12.57 2.42 4.62
N LYS A 40 -13.71 2.40 5.31
CA LYS A 40 -14.96 1.79 4.80
C LYS A 40 -15.33 2.25 3.40
N VAL A 41 -15.25 3.55 3.13
CA VAL A 41 -15.56 4.13 1.80
C VAL A 41 -14.43 3.86 0.81
N LEU A 42 -13.17 3.96 1.27
CA LEU A 42 -11.98 3.76 0.42
C LEU A 42 -11.84 2.31 -0.07
N ALA A 43 -12.39 1.35 0.67
CA ALA A 43 -12.37 -0.06 0.29
C ALA A 43 -13.33 -0.42 -0.85
N ILE A 44 -14.27 0.48 -1.21
CA ILE A 44 -15.29 0.21 -2.24
C ILE A 44 -14.63 -0.05 -3.60
N GLY A 45 -14.98 -1.20 -4.18
CA GLY A 45 -14.41 -1.66 -5.45
C GLY A 45 -13.08 -2.41 -5.32
N ASN A 46 -12.59 -2.62 -4.09
CA ASN A 46 -11.46 -3.49 -3.80
C ASN A 46 -11.90 -4.62 -2.85
N ALA A 47 -12.08 -5.83 -3.38
CA ALA A 47 -12.57 -6.98 -2.63
C ALA A 47 -11.59 -7.46 -1.54
N GLU A 48 -10.28 -7.33 -1.75
CA GLU A 48 -9.27 -7.64 -0.73
C GLU A 48 -9.32 -6.64 0.42
N PHE A 49 -9.35 -5.35 0.09
CA PHE A 49 -9.40 -4.30 1.11
C PHE A 49 -10.71 -4.34 1.90
N SER A 50 -11.83 -4.59 1.21
CA SER A 50 -13.15 -4.75 1.86
C SER A 50 -13.16 -5.88 2.88
N ARG A 51 -12.55 -7.04 2.55
CA ARG A 51 -12.40 -8.16 3.49
C ARG A 51 -11.53 -7.80 4.71
N TRP A 52 -10.49 -6.99 4.53
CA TRP A 52 -9.71 -6.48 5.66
C TRP A 52 -10.54 -5.59 6.57
N ILE A 53 -11.31 -4.66 6.02
CA ILE A 53 -12.16 -3.78 6.82
C ILE A 53 -13.25 -4.56 7.56
N GLU A 54 -13.84 -5.56 6.93
CA GLU A 54 -14.78 -6.48 7.56
C GLU A 54 -14.12 -7.27 8.70
N LYS A 55 -12.94 -7.86 8.48
CA LYS A 55 -12.17 -8.57 9.50
C LYS A 55 -11.89 -7.67 10.71
N ILE A 56 -11.44 -6.43 10.48
CA ILE A 56 -11.18 -5.48 11.56
C ILE A 56 -12.46 -5.12 12.31
N ASN A 57 -13.57 -4.89 11.59
CA ASN A 57 -14.85 -4.59 12.23
C ASN A 57 -15.33 -5.72 13.15
N ASN A 58 -15.20 -6.98 12.70
CA ASN A 58 -15.59 -8.14 13.48
C ASN A 58 -14.70 -8.32 14.72
N VAL A 59 -13.38 -8.17 14.56
CA VAL A 59 -12.43 -8.30 15.68
C VAL A 59 -12.61 -7.19 16.71
N ALA A 60 -12.93 -5.95 16.28
CA ALA A 60 -13.20 -4.84 17.19
C ALA A 60 -14.47 -5.03 18.04
N ALA A 61 -15.39 -5.90 17.62
CA ALA A 61 -16.68 -6.09 18.28
C ALA A 61 -16.68 -7.26 19.27
N GLN A 62 -16.02 -8.38 18.94
CA GLN A 62 -16.28 -9.66 19.60
C GLN A 62 -15.03 -10.47 19.96
N SER A 63 -13.83 -9.89 19.85
CA SER A 63 -12.59 -10.64 20.06
C SER A 63 -11.80 -10.21 21.30
N SER A 64 -10.92 -11.11 21.75
CA SER A 64 -10.01 -10.87 22.87
C SER A 64 -9.07 -9.68 22.62
N PHE A 65 -8.48 -9.16 23.69
CA PHE A 65 -7.47 -8.10 23.62
C PHE A 65 -6.30 -8.47 22.69
N GLU A 66 -5.75 -9.68 22.85
CA GLU A 66 -4.65 -10.18 22.00
C GLU A 66 -5.05 -10.26 20.53
N ALA A 67 -6.25 -10.78 20.22
CA ALA A 67 -6.74 -10.84 18.86
C ALA A 67 -6.89 -9.44 18.24
N ARG A 68 -7.32 -8.45 19.04
CA ARG A 68 -7.41 -7.05 18.60
C ARG A 68 -6.05 -6.42 18.32
N ILE A 69 -5.04 -6.67 19.17
CA ILE A 69 -3.66 -6.23 18.92
C ILE A 69 -3.09 -6.86 17.65
N MET A 70 -3.24 -8.18 17.49
CA MET A 70 -2.75 -8.88 16.30
C MET A 70 -3.40 -8.35 15.02
N ALA A 71 -4.73 -8.16 15.04
CA ALA A 71 -5.45 -7.61 13.90
C ALA A 71 -5.01 -6.17 13.56
N GLU A 72 -4.74 -5.32 14.57
CA GLU A 72 -4.19 -3.97 14.35
C GLU A 72 -2.83 -4.03 13.65
N SER A 73 -1.93 -4.90 14.14
CA SER A 73 -0.58 -5.08 13.59
C SER A 73 -0.62 -5.60 12.14
N ASP A 74 -1.39 -6.67 11.90
CA ASP A 74 -1.56 -7.28 10.60
C ASP A 74 -2.10 -6.28 9.57
N PHE A 75 -3.13 -5.51 9.95
CA PHE A 75 -3.73 -4.52 9.08
C PHE A 75 -2.74 -3.39 8.76
N LYS A 76 -1.93 -2.93 9.73
CA LYS A 76 -0.89 -1.92 9.47
C LYS A 76 0.13 -2.42 8.47
N GLY A 77 0.55 -3.68 8.56
CA GLY A 77 1.45 -4.30 7.58
C GLY A 77 0.84 -4.39 6.18
N TYR A 78 -0.43 -4.79 6.11
CA TYR A 78 -1.20 -4.82 4.87
C TYR A 78 -1.34 -3.41 4.25
N ASP A 79 -1.79 -2.44 5.04
CA ASP A 79 -2.09 -1.08 4.59
C ASP A 79 -0.82 -0.33 4.15
N LYS A 80 0.31 -0.53 4.84
CA LYS A 80 1.61 -0.04 4.39
C LYS A 80 1.96 -0.55 2.99
N THR A 81 1.83 -1.85 2.77
CA THR A 81 2.10 -2.46 1.46
C THR A 81 1.14 -1.91 0.39
N ARG A 82 -0.14 -1.79 0.73
CA ARG A 82 -1.18 -1.26 -0.16
C ARG A 82 -0.86 0.16 -0.63
N GLN A 83 -0.54 1.05 0.32
CA GLN A 83 -0.20 2.45 0.04
C GLN A 83 1.06 2.56 -0.82
N MET A 84 2.13 1.83 -0.47
CA MET A 84 3.36 1.83 -1.28
C MET A 84 3.12 1.45 -2.74
N LEU A 85 2.28 0.44 -3.00
CA LEU A 85 1.95 0.02 -4.37
C LEU A 85 1.06 1.03 -5.09
N GLU A 86 0.14 1.68 -4.39
CA GLU A 86 -0.71 2.74 -4.95
C GLU A 86 0.10 3.99 -5.30
N ASP A 87 1.10 4.33 -4.49
CA ASP A 87 2.04 5.42 -4.76
C ASP A 87 2.90 5.12 -6.00
N GLU A 88 3.45 3.91 -6.11
CA GLU A 88 4.22 3.48 -7.27
C GLU A 88 3.38 3.49 -8.57
N ILE A 89 2.12 3.03 -8.50
CA ILE A 89 1.19 3.14 -9.62
C ILE A 89 0.96 4.61 -9.98
N THR A 90 0.77 5.48 -8.99
CA THR A 90 0.50 6.92 -9.21
C THR A 90 1.70 7.62 -9.87
N GLU A 91 2.91 7.34 -9.41
CA GLU A 91 4.15 7.86 -10.00
C GLU A 91 4.30 7.39 -11.46
N ARG A 92 4.08 6.09 -11.70
CA ARG A 92 4.18 5.53 -13.04
C ARG A 92 3.15 6.14 -14.00
N LEU A 93 1.89 6.28 -13.55
CA LEU A 93 0.83 6.96 -14.31
C LEU A 93 1.20 8.39 -14.67
N THR A 94 1.81 9.12 -13.73
CA THR A 94 2.27 10.51 -13.96
C THR A 94 3.34 10.55 -15.06
N THR A 95 4.30 9.63 -15.00
CA THR A 95 5.33 9.50 -16.04
C THR A 95 4.71 9.17 -17.40
N LEU A 96 3.79 8.20 -17.46
CA LEU A 96 3.13 7.79 -18.71
C LEU A 96 2.37 8.94 -19.36
N ARG A 97 1.65 9.76 -18.58
CA ARG A 97 0.94 10.95 -19.09
C ARG A 97 1.90 11.93 -19.76
N SER A 98 3.07 12.16 -19.17
CA SER A 98 4.10 13.01 -19.76
C SER A 98 4.61 12.43 -21.10
N LEU A 99 4.95 11.14 -21.12
CA LEU A 99 5.43 10.44 -22.32
C LEU A 99 4.40 10.47 -23.48
N ILE A 100 3.11 10.28 -23.15
CA ILE A 100 2.00 10.35 -24.10
C ILE A 100 1.86 11.77 -24.65
N PHE A 101 1.86 12.77 -23.77
CA PHE A 101 1.73 14.19 -24.15
C PHE A 101 2.86 14.63 -25.07
N GLN A 102 4.10 14.26 -24.74
CA GLN A 102 5.29 14.56 -25.55
C GLN A 102 5.40 13.70 -26.83
N LYS A 103 4.49 12.74 -27.02
CA LYS A 103 4.52 11.76 -28.12
C LYS A 103 5.87 11.02 -28.24
N GLU A 104 6.49 10.73 -27.10
CA GLU A 104 7.83 10.16 -27.05
C GLU A 104 7.89 8.81 -27.77
N GLY A 105 8.86 8.64 -28.69
CA GLY A 105 9.01 7.42 -29.49
C GLY A 105 7.96 7.25 -30.61
N GLY A 106 7.12 8.26 -30.85
CA GLY A 106 6.13 8.28 -31.93
C GLY A 106 4.88 7.42 -31.69
N ARG A 107 4.03 7.30 -32.72
CA ARG A 107 2.67 6.72 -32.59
C ARG A 107 2.62 5.33 -31.97
N ARG A 108 3.60 4.47 -32.26
CA ARG A 108 3.68 3.11 -31.70
C ARG A 108 3.89 3.14 -30.19
N CYS A 109 4.81 3.98 -29.72
CA CYS A 109 5.11 4.09 -28.30
C CYS A 109 3.98 4.78 -27.54
N VAL A 110 3.33 5.78 -28.13
CA VAL A 110 2.13 6.38 -27.54
C VAL A 110 1.04 5.34 -27.29
N LYS A 111 0.74 4.47 -28.26
CA LYS A 111 -0.22 3.37 -28.06
C LYS A 111 0.22 2.40 -26.95
N HIS A 112 1.50 2.09 -26.89
CA HIS A 112 2.06 1.25 -25.83
C HIS A 112 1.88 1.89 -24.45
N TYR A 113 2.20 3.17 -24.30
CA TYR A 113 2.03 3.89 -23.04
C TYR A 113 0.56 4.05 -22.63
N GLN A 114 -0.35 4.26 -23.58
CA GLN A 114 -1.80 4.28 -23.32
C GLN A 114 -2.30 2.93 -22.79
N HIS A 115 -1.79 1.83 -23.35
CA HIS A 115 -2.10 0.50 -22.83
C HIS A 115 -1.58 0.32 -21.40
N GLN A 116 -0.32 0.68 -21.13
CA GLN A 116 0.24 0.66 -19.77
C GLN A 116 -0.58 1.50 -18.79
N GLU A 117 -1.03 2.69 -19.22
CA GLU A 117 -1.83 3.60 -18.39
C GLU A 117 -3.17 2.96 -18.01
N ASN A 118 -3.85 2.32 -18.97
CA ASN A 118 -5.13 1.63 -18.71
C ASN A 118 -4.97 0.45 -17.75
N GLU A 119 -3.95 -0.39 -17.95
CA GLU A 119 -3.68 -1.53 -17.06
C GLU A 119 -3.42 -1.08 -15.62
N LEU A 120 -2.58 -0.05 -15.44
CA LEU A 120 -2.26 0.50 -14.13
C LEU A 120 -3.48 1.14 -13.44
N ARG A 121 -4.33 1.87 -14.17
CA ARG A 121 -5.58 2.43 -13.64
C ARG A 121 -6.53 1.34 -13.14
N ASN A 122 -6.67 0.26 -13.91
CA ASN A 122 -7.53 -0.87 -13.54
C ASN A 122 -6.97 -1.62 -12.32
N ALA A 123 -5.65 -1.76 -12.23
CA ALA A 123 -4.99 -2.43 -11.11
C ALA A 123 -5.06 -1.64 -9.80
N TYR A 124 -5.25 -0.31 -9.84
CA TYR A 124 -5.26 0.54 -8.64
C TYR A 124 -6.25 0.08 -7.57
N LYS A 125 -7.44 -0.42 -7.97
CA LYS A 125 -8.45 -0.97 -7.04
C LYS A 125 -8.37 -2.49 -6.83
N SER A 126 -7.35 -3.15 -7.35
CA SER A 126 -7.17 -4.60 -7.21
C SER A 126 -6.42 -4.98 -5.92
N SER A 127 -6.31 -6.28 -5.67
CA SER A 127 -5.47 -6.86 -4.61
C SER A 127 -4.01 -6.40 -4.70
N ASN A 128 -3.30 -6.38 -3.57
CA ASN A 128 -1.87 -6.04 -3.55
C ASN A 128 -1.02 -6.95 -4.44
N GLU A 129 -1.36 -8.23 -4.54
CA GLU A 129 -0.65 -9.16 -5.44
C GLU A 129 -0.80 -8.76 -6.90
N ARG A 130 -2.05 -8.52 -7.36
CA ARG A 130 -2.31 -8.03 -8.71
C ARG A 130 -1.63 -6.69 -9.00
N LYS A 131 -1.60 -5.76 -8.03
CA LYS A 131 -0.87 -4.49 -8.19
C LYS A 131 0.61 -4.72 -8.48
N LYS A 132 1.28 -5.58 -7.70
CA LYS A 132 2.71 -5.93 -7.90
C LYS A 132 2.95 -6.50 -9.30
N GLU A 133 2.10 -7.42 -9.73
CA GLU A 133 2.21 -8.03 -11.06
C GLU A 133 2.10 -6.99 -12.18
N VAL A 134 1.08 -6.13 -12.11
CA VAL A 134 0.82 -5.11 -13.14
C VAL A 134 1.92 -4.05 -13.16
N ILE A 135 2.41 -3.62 -12.00
CA ILE A 135 3.58 -2.74 -11.89
C ILE A 135 4.78 -3.34 -12.63
N PHE A 136 5.11 -4.60 -12.34
CA PHE A 136 6.24 -5.29 -12.97
C PHE A 136 6.08 -5.38 -14.50
N GLN A 137 4.89 -5.72 -14.99
CA GLN A 137 4.61 -5.84 -16.42
C GLN A 137 4.65 -4.47 -17.15
N ASN A 138 4.25 -3.39 -16.48
CA ASN A 138 4.07 -2.06 -17.07
C ASN A 138 5.18 -1.05 -16.70
N GLY A 139 6.25 -1.51 -16.04
CA GLY A 139 7.44 -0.71 -15.75
C GLY A 139 8.39 -0.53 -16.94
N LYS A 140 8.26 -1.36 -17.99
CA LYS A 140 9.18 -1.35 -19.14
C LYS A 140 8.93 -0.15 -20.06
N LYS A 141 10.00 0.47 -20.55
CA LYS A 141 9.92 1.49 -21.61
C LYS A 141 9.48 0.87 -22.93
N CYS A 142 8.88 1.68 -23.81
CA CYS A 142 8.55 1.23 -25.16
C CYS A 142 9.82 0.71 -25.85
N PRO A 143 9.79 -0.49 -26.46
CA PRO A 143 10.90 -0.98 -27.24
C PRO A 143 10.99 -0.14 -28.52
N THR A 144 11.75 0.95 -28.47
CA THR A 144 12.14 1.67 -29.67
C THR A 144 13.01 0.71 -30.48
N LYS A 145 12.72 0.54 -31.78
CA LYS A 145 13.76 0.00 -32.67
C LYS A 145 14.89 0.99 -32.52
N GLY A 146 15.99 0.59 -31.88
CA GLY A 146 17.16 1.44 -31.78
C GLY A 146 17.44 1.95 -33.18
N ARG A 147 17.32 3.26 -33.40
CA ARG A 147 18.06 3.86 -34.51
C ARG A 147 19.49 3.49 -34.17
N ARG A 148 20.03 2.43 -34.77
CA ARG A 148 21.47 2.28 -34.92
C ARG A 148 21.89 3.66 -35.42
N ARG A 149 22.58 4.44 -34.58
CA ARG A 149 23.37 5.55 -35.10
C ARG A 149 24.25 4.87 -36.14
N ARG A 150 23.90 5.06 -37.41
CA ARG A 150 24.81 4.77 -38.51
C ARG A 150 26.01 5.64 -38.14
N LYS A 151 27.10 5.04 -37.69
CA LYS A 151 28.37 5.75 -37.61
C LYS A 151 28.63 6.16 -39.05
N GLU A 152 28.35 7.41 -39.39
CA GLU A 152 28.95 8.05 -40.54
C GLU A 152 30.45 7.99 -40.25
N ASN A 153 31.12 7.08 -40.96
CA ASN A 153 32.56 7.15 -41.14
C ASN A 153 32.78 8.38 -42.03
N ASP A 154 33.00 9.54 -41.41
CA ASP A 154 33.66 10.65 -42.08
C ASP A 154 35.14 10.27 -42.22
N TYR A 155 35.43 9.58 -43.32
CA TYR A 155 36.77 9.37 -43.84
C TYR A 155 37.20 10.68 -44.51
N TYR A 156 37.85 11.56 -43.75
CA TYR A 156 38.57 12.69 -44.31
C TYR A 156 39.93 12.21 -44.82
N ASP A 157 40.06 12.09 -46.13
CA ASP A 157 41.31 11.88 -46.85
C ASP A 157 41.69 13.20 -47.52
N TYR A 158 42.70 13.87 -46.98
CA TYR A 158 43.37 15.00 -47.62
C TYR A 158 44.88 14.81 -47.48
N TYR A 159 45.48 14.17 -48.49
CA TYR A 159 46.87 14.35 -48.86
C TYR A 159 47.02 14.32 -50.38
N TYR A 160 47.12 15.52 -50.97
CA TYR A 160 48.02 16.02 -52.02
C TYR A 160 47.36 17.09 -52.90
#